data_AF-Q6IH78-F1
#
_entry.id   AF-Q6IH78-F1
#
_cell.length_a   1.000
_cell.length_b   1.000
_cell.length_c   1.000
_cell.angle_alpha   90.00
_cell.angle_beta   90.00
_cell.angle_gamma   90.00
#
_symmetry.space_group_name_H-M   'P 1'
#
loop_
_entity.id
_entity.type
_entity.pdbx_description
1 polymer ?
#
loop_
_entity_poly.entity_id
_entity_poly.type
_entity_poly.pdbx_seq_one_letter_code
_entity_poly.pdbx_strand_id
1 'polypeptide(L)'
;MYSRVSAGKNGVMMSPKRIVVALCASLFKTPESEEFVVDIHNMIIHPYYHRNQHNDIAIIKLKRYVKLDGHHLAPVVLGNSSLEVGNDCKTIGGIFGVRRQRFGSFHSMLLVNVELRPFDECLKVKKSLMAARPENEDLICVKSTEKQMCTTDFGGPLFCDGQLYGIALGSINCSSPDPVFFSDVSFYNSWVTKIISEAVDHTRPFIADRFSLFSFIILMLSIV
;
A
#
# COMPACT_ATOMS: atom_id res chain seq x y z
N MET A 1 25.66 -3.32 -17.94
CA MET A 1 25.25 -4.72 -18.16
C MET A 1 24.00 -4.97 -17.31
N TYR A 2 22.81 -4.66 -17.85
CA TYR A 2 21.55 -4.79 -17.12
C TYR A 2 21.04 -6.23 -17.25
N SER A 3 21.09 -6.98 -16.15
CA SER A 3 20.53 -8.33 -16.10
C SER A 3 19.00 -8.26 -16.10
N ARG A 4 18.42 -8.70 -17.23
CA ARG A 4 17.02 -9.17 -17.28
C ARG A 4 16.91 -10.34 -16.33
N VAL A 5 16.11 -10.20 -15.27
CA VAL A 5 15.64 -11.35 -14.50
C VAL A 5 14.23 -11.66 -15.00
N SER A 6 14.14 -12.72 -15.79
CA SER A 6 12.88 -13.35 -16.18
C SER A 6 12.26 -13.98 -14.93
N ALA A 7 10.99 -13.68 -14.66
CA ALA A 7 10.24 -14.26 -13.56
C ALA A 7 9.93 -15.74 -13.86
N GLY A 8 10.59 -16.64 -13.15
CA GLY A 8 10.18 -18.04 -13.08
C GLY A 8 8.88 -18.19 -12.27
N LYS A 9 8.15 -19.29 -12.49
CA LYS A 9 6.83 -19.59 -11.90
C LYS A 9 6.78 -19.67 -10.37
N ASN A 10 7.92 -19.54 -9.69
CA ASN A 10 8.05 -19.30 -8.25
C ASN A 10 8.75 -17.96 -8.07
N GLY A 11 7.98 -16.87 -7.93
CA GLY A 11 8.53 -15.51 -7.87
C GLY A 11 9.58 -15.38 -6.76
N VAL A 12 10.83 -15.10 -7.14
CA VAL A 12 11.92 -14.88 -6.19
C VAL A 12 11.73 -13.51 -5.55
N MET A 13 11.59 -13.47 -4.23
CA MET A 13 11.51 -12.23 -3.47
C MET A 13 12.78 -11.40 -3.67
N MET A 14 12.63 -10.12 -4.03
CA MET A 14 13.76 -9.21 -4.15
C MET A 14 14.50 -9.09 -2.81
N SER A 15 15.83 -9.16 -2.85
CA SER A 15 16.64 -8.92 -1.65
C SER A 15 16.34 -7.52 -1.10
N PRO A 16 16.14 -7.35 0.22
CA PRO A 16 15.92 -6.04 0.83
C PRO A 16 17.01 -5.02 0.49
N LYS A 17 18.26 -5.48 0.25
CA LYS A 17 19.39 -4.64 -0.16
C LYS A 17 19.21 -3.97 -1.54
N ARG A 18 18.23 -4.40 -2.33
CA ARG A 18 17.90 -3.85 -3.65
C ARG A 18 16.65 -2.96 -3.63
N ILE A 19 16.06 -2.74 -2.45
CA ILE A 19 14.86 -1.93 -2.28
C ILE A 19 15.24 -0.68 -1.50
N VAL A 20 14.82 0.46 -2.05
CA VAL A 20 14.87 1.76 -1.39
C VAL A 20 13.47 2.35 -1.40
N VAL A 21 13.17 3.11 -0.37
CA VAL A 21 11.90 3.82 -0.22
C VAL A 21 12.18 5.30 -0.44
N ALA A 22 11.52 5.91 -1.42
CA ALA A 22 11.47 7.35 -1.57
C ALA A 22 10.27 7.89 -0.79
N LEU A 23 10.52 8.80 0.14
CA LEU A 23 9.49 9.49 0.94
C LEU A 23 9.36 10.93 0.47
N CYS A 24 8.16 11.50 0.61
CA CYS A 24 7.82 12.87 0.18
C CYS A 24 8.05 13.15 -1.32
N ALA A 25 8.02 12.11 -2.15
CA ALA A 25 8.16 12.23 -3.59
C ALA A 25 6.79 12.46 -4.25
N SER A 26 6.60 13.60 -4.91
CA SER A 26 5.36 13.91 -5.64
C SER A 26 5.46 13.59 -7.14
N LEU A 27 6.67 13.34 -7.66
CA LEU A 27 6.93 13.04 -9.07
C LEU A 27 7.98 11.94 -9.28
N PHE A 28 7.64 10.94 -10.09
CA PHE A 28 8.56 9.83 -10.39
C PHE A 28 9.76 10.27 -11.26
N LYS A 29 10.99 9.94 -10.83
CA LYS A 29 12.29 10.25 -11.50
C LYS A 29 12.65 11.74 -11.60
N THR A 30 11.94 12.61 -10.89
CA THR A 30 12.30 14.03 -10.79
C THR A 30 12.40 14.36 -9.31
N PRO A 31 13.60 14.18 -8.71
CA PRO A 31 13.80 14.40 -7.29
C PRO A 31 13.44 15.83 -6.89
N GLU A 32 12.72 15.95 -5.78
CA GLU A 32 12.32 17.23 -5.19
C GLU A 32 13.18 17.55 -3.95
N SER A 33 13.23 18.81 -3.53
CA SER A 33 14.03 19.21 -2.35
C SER A 33 13.59 18.50 -1.07
N GLU A 34 12.31 18.19 -0.97
CA GLU A 34 11.70 17.52 0.18
C GLU A 34 11.75 15.98 0.06
N GLU A 35 12.13 15.43 -1.11
CA GLU A 35 12.28 13.99 -1.30
C GLU A 35 13.53 13.48 -0.57
N PHE A 36 13.39 12.37 0.15
CA PHE A 36 14.56 11.65 0.61
C PHE A 36 14.39 10.13 0.52
N VAL A 37 15.49 9.48 0.17
CA VAL A 37 15.55 8.05 -0.12
C VAL A 37 16.17 7.31 1.06
N VAL A 38 15.49 6.26 1.51
CA VAL A 38 15.85 5.47 2.67
C VAL A 38 15.96 4.00 2.29
N ASP A 39 17.09 3.38 2.61
CA ASP A 39 17.24 1.93 2.50
C ASP A 39 16.30 1.20 3.47
N ILE A 40 15.86 0.00 3.09
CA ILE A 40 15.09 -0.86 3.98
C ILE A 40 16.02 -1.81 4.77
N HIS A 41 15.69 -2.02 6.05
CA HIS A 41 16.36 -2.99 6.92
C HIS A 41 15.86 -4.40 6.62
N ASN A 42 14.54 -4.58 6.65
CA ASN A 42 13.87 -5.82 6.29
C ASN A 42 12.45 -5.55 5.77
N MET A 43 11.87 -6.58 5.18
CA MET A 43 10.47 -6.65 4.79
C MET A 43 9.86 -7.86 5.47
N ILE A 44 8.77 -7.65 6.20
CA ILE A 44 8.06 -8.66 6.98
C ILE A 44 6.77 -8.97 6.22
N ILE A 45 6.76 -10.10 5.53
CA ILE A 45 5.60 -10.61 4.80
C ILE A 45 4.64 -11.30 5.76
N HIS A 46 3.34 -11.16 5.55
CA HIS A 46 2.35 -11.89 6.32
C HIS A 46 2.63 -13.40 6.28
N PRO A 47 2.67 -14.12 7.42
CA PRO A 47 3.13 -15.51 7.48
C PRO A 47 2.29 -16.48 6.65
N TYR A 48 1.03 -16.13 6.38
CA TYR A 48 0.10 -16.91 5.56
C TYR A 48 -0.07 -16.35 4.13
N TYR A 49 0.84 -15.50 3.68
CA TYR A 49 0.85 -15.00 2.29
C TYR A 49 0.90 -16.17 1.29
N HIS A 50 -0.08 -16.19 0.40
CA HIS A 50 -0.08 -17.07 -0.76
C HIS A 50 -0.26 -16.21 -2.00
N ARG A 51 0.69 -16.33 -2.93
CA ARG A 51 0.74 -15.54 -4.16
C ARG A 51 -0.57 -15.68 -4.94
N ASN A 52 -1.17 -14.53 -5.29
CA ASN A 52 -2.47 -14.42 -5.96
C ASN A 52 -3.65 -15.05 -5.18
N GLN A 53 -3.46 -15.42 -3.90
CA GLN A 53 -4.38 -16.28 -3.16
C GLN A 53 -4.87 -15.74 -1.84
N HIS A 54 -4.10 -15.20 -0.91
CA HIS A 54 -4.59 -14.56 0.33
C HIS A 54 -3.44 -13.85 1.02
N ASN A 55 -3.76 -12.96 1.96
CA ASN A 55 -2.79 -12.37 2.87
C ASN A 55 -1.70 -11.55 2.18
N ASP A 56 -2.09 -10.82 1.14
CA ASP A 56 -1.22 -10.01 0.31
C ASP A 56 -0.97 -8.64 0.96
N ILE A 57 -0.18 -8.69 2.04
CA ILE A 57 0.27 -7.56 2.84
C ILE A 57 1.67 -7.82 3.39
N ALA A 58 2.51 -6.77 3.38
CA ALA A 58 3.83 -6.76 3.99
C ALA A 58 4.10 -5.46 4.73
N ILE A 59 4.94 -5.52 5.75
CA ILE A 59 5.47 -4.37 6.50
C ILE A 59 6.93 -4.16 6.12
N ILE A 60 7.30 -2.92 5.76
CA ILE A 60 8.69 -2.54 5.50
C ILE A 60 9.26 -1.81 6.71
N LYS A 61 10.41 -2.26 7.21
CA LYS A 61 11.19 -1.54 8.22
C LYS A 61 12.33 -0.78 7.55
N LEU A 62 12.44 0.51 7.80
CA LEU A 62 13.52 1.34 7.29
C LEU A 62 14.84 1.09 8.06
N LYS A 63 15.99 1.30 7.42
CA LYS A 63 17.32 1.20 8.06
C LYS A 63 17.62 2.32 9.05
N ARG A 64 17.00 3.49 8.86
CA ARG A 64 17.21 4.66 9.70
C ARG A 64 15.88 5.31 10.03
N TYR A 65 15.88 6.04 11.13
CA TYR A 65 14.76 6.87 11.53
C TYR A 65 14.55 8.02 10.56
N VAL A 66 13.30 8.41 10.44
CA VAL A 66 12.86 9.54 9.64
C VAL A 66 12.04 10.44 10.55
N LYS A 67 12.33 11.73 10.53
CA LYS A 67 11.59 12.71 11.31
C LYS A 67 10.21 12.93 10.68
N LEU A 68 9.16 12.70 11.46
CA LEU A 68 7.79 13.08 11.10
C LEU A 68 7.62 14.55 11.46
N ASP A 69 7.42 15.40 10.46
CA ASP A 69 7.23 16.85 10.66
C ASP A 69 5.75 17.24 10.78
N GLY A 70 4.84 16.30 10.49
CA GLY A 70 3.40 16.53 10.49
C GLY A 70 2.89 17.35 9.30
N HIS A 71 3.77 17.72 8.37
CA HIS A 71 3.45 18.50 7.19
C HIS A 71 3.73 17.72 5.90
N HIS A 72 4.99 17.39 5.62
CA HIS A 72 5.38 16.57 4.48
C HIS A 72 5.29 15.08 4.79
N LEU A 73 5.45 14.72 6.07
CA LEU A 73 5.42 13.34 6.51
C LEU A 73 4.72 13.21 7.86
N ALA A 74 3.64 12.45 7.85
CA ALA A 74 2.80 12.18 9.01
C ALA A 74 2.47 10.68 9.09
N PRO A 75 2.24 10.15 10.30
CA PRO A 75 1.71 8.81 10.45
C PRO A 75 0.25 8.77 9.99
N VAL A 76 -0.22 7.58 9.59
CA VAL A 76 -1.64 7.34 9.31
C VAL A 76 -2.26 6.52 10.43
N VAL A 77 -3.54 6.78 10.71
CA VAL A 77 -4.36 5.96 11.61
C VAL A 77 -4.91 4.75 10.85
N LEU A 78 -4.79 3.56 11.42
CA LEU A 78 -5.37 2.35 10.84
C LEU A 78 -6.89 2.33 11.08
N GLY A 79 -7.65 2.04 10.03
CA GLY A 79 -9.09 1.83 10.14
C GLY A 79 -9.39 0.62 11.01
N ASN A 80 -10.33 0.75 11.94
CA ASN A 80 -10.71 -0.34 12.85
C ASN A 80 -12.22 -0.64 12.87
N SER A 81 -13.04 0.27 12.36
CA SER A 81 -14.49 0.13 12.30
C SER A 81 -14.91 -0.54 11.01
N SER A 82 -16.06 -1.21 11.03
CA SER A 82 -16.69 -1.71 9.82
C SER A 82 -17.00 -0.56 8.86
N LEU A 83 -16.70 -0.75 7.58
CA LEU A 83 -17.17 0.13 6.51
C LEU A 83 -18.50 -0.35 5.95
N GLU A 84 -19.34 0.56 5.50
CA GLU A 84 -20.60 0.24 4.82
C GLU A 84 -20.45 0.40 3.30
N VAL A 85 -21.16 -0.42 2.54
CA VAL A 85 -21.22 -0.26 1.09
C VAL A 85 -21.75 1.13 0.76
N GLY A 86 -21.08 1.84 -0.15
CA GLY A 86 -21.37 3.23 -0.49
C GLY A 86 -20.54 4.25 0.28
N ASN A 87 -19.69 3.85 1.24
CA ASN A 87 -18.75 4.78 1.86
C ASN A 87 -17.85 5.46 0.81
N ASP A 88 -17.74 6.79 0.93
CA ASP A 88 -16.80 7.59 0.16
C ASP A 88 -15.39 7.37 0.70
N CYS A 89 -14.50 6.92 -0.19
CA CYS A 89 -13.11 6.68 0.11
C CYS A 89 -12.23 7.42 -0.90
N LYS A 90 -10.93 7.45 -0.62
CA LYS A 90 -9.93 8.10 -1.46
C LYS A 90 -8.71 7.21 -1.58
N THR A 91 -8.15 7.16 -2.77
CA THR A 91 -6.87 6.49 -3.00
C THR A 91 -5.91 7.45 -3.69
N ILE A 92 -4.65 7.07 -3.76
CA ILE A 92 -3.67 7.81 -4.54
C ILE A 92 -3.64 7.22 -5.94
N GLY A 93 -3.88 8.08 -6.92
CA GLY A 93 -3.72 7.79 -8.33
C GLY A 93 -2.78 8.79 -8.99
N GLY A 94 -2.50 8.52 -10.26
CA GLY A 94 -1.59 9.29 -11.09
C GLY A 94 -0.77 8.36 -11.96
N ILE A 95 -0.01 8.91 -12.90
CA ILE A 95 0.85 8.08 -13.75
C ILE A 95 2.25 8.01 -13.11
N PHE A 96 2.35 7.22 -12.04
CA PHE A 96 3.60 6.98 -11.30
C PHE A 96 4.31 5.70 -11.75
N GLY A 97 5.57 5.57 -11.31
CA GLY A 97 6.36 4.35 -11.49
C GLY A 97 6.63 3.94 -12.94
N VAL A 98 6.80 2.63 -13.16
CA VAL A 98 7.14 2.03 -14.47
C VAL A 98 6.09 2.36 -15.55
N ARG A 99 4.86 2.68 -15.15
CA ARG A 99 3.76 3.00 -16.07
C ARG A 99 3.79 4.43 -16.61
N ARG A 100 4.48 5.38 -15.94
CA ARG A 100 4.83 6.70 -16.50
C ARG A 100 5.52 6.60 -17.86
N GLN A 101 6.30 5.54 -18.07
CA GLN A 101 7.03 5.35 -19.34
C GLN A 101 6.13 4.94 -20.51
N ARG A 102 4.89 4.50 -20.26
CA ARG A 102 3.99 3.99 -21.32
C ARG A 102 2.98 5.01 -21.85
N PHE A 103 2.60 6.01 -21.05
CA PHE A 103 1.43 6.87 -21.36
C PHE A 103 1.72 8.38 -21.48
N GLY A 104 2.98 8.81 -21.39
CA GLY A 104 3.34 10.23 -21.47
C GLY A 104 2.99 11.02 -20.20
N SER A 105 3.47 12.28 -20.09
CA SER A 105 3.28 13.10 -18.88
C SER A 105 1.84 13.58 -18.76
N PHE A 106 1.06 12.92 -17.92
CA PHE A 106 -0.20 13.48 -17.45
C PHE A 106 -0.30 13.33 -15.93
N HIS A 107 -0.34 14.50 -15.31
CA HIS A 107 -0.75 14.83 -13.94
C HIS A 107 0.14 14.34 -12.78
N SER A 108 0.37 15.30 -11.88
CA SER A 108 0.90 15.16 -10.51
C SER A 108 0.06 14.20 -9.68
N MET A 109 0.48 13.91 -8.45
CA MET A 109 -0.27 13.05 -7.53
C MET A 109 -1.72 13.48 -7.45
N LEU A 110 -2.64 12.58 -7.81
CA LEU A 110 -4.06 12.82 -7.74
C LEU A 110 -4.61 12.02 -6.58
N LEU A 111 -5.29 12.72 -5.67
CA LEU A 111 -6.24 12.08 -4.78
C LEU A 111 -7.45 11.69 -5.64
N VAL A 112 -7.75 10.40 -5.70
CA VAL A 112 -8.80 9.83 -6.54
C VAL A 112 -9.97 9.45 -5.65
N ASN A 113 -11.16 9.96 -5.96
CA ASN A 113 -12.36 9.53 -5.26
C ASN A 113 -12.77 8.13 -5.73
N VAL A 114 -13.07 7.28 -4.75
CA VAL A 114 -13.53 5.91 -4.96
C VAL A 114 -14.64 5.62 -3.97
N GLU A 115 -15.51 4.69 -4.32
CA GLU A 115 -16.64 4.29 -3.48
C GLU A 115 -16.48 2.82 -3.10
N LEU A 116 -16.82 2.49 -1.85
CA LEU A 116 -16.91 1.11 -1.40
C LEU A 116 -18.05 0.38 -2.13
N ARG A 117 -17.75 -0.76 -2.72
CA ARG A 117 -18.73 -1.56 -3.49
C ARG A 117 -18.96 -2.92 -2.84
N PRO A 118 -20.12 -3.56 -3.11
CA PRO A 118 -20.34 -4.94 -2.70
C PRO A 118 -19.21 -5.84 -3.21
N PHE A 119 -18.73 -6.73 -2.34
CA PHE A 119 -17.66 -7.66 -2.64
C PHE A 119 -17.86 -8.43 -3.97
N ASP A 120 -19.10 -8.87 -4.22
CA ASP A 120 -19.50 -9.62 -5.41
C ASP A 120 -19.30 -8.85 -6.73
N GLU A 121 -19.29 -7.51 -6.71
CA GLU A 121 -19.03 -6.74 -7.93
C GLU A 121 -17.58 -6.95 -8.42
N CYS A 122 -16.62 -6.96 -7.51
CA CYS A 122 -15.23 -7.26 -7.84
C CYS A 122 -15.03 -8.72 -8.25
N LEU A 123 -15.77 -9.66 -7.65
CA LEU A 123 -15.71 -11.08 -8.05
C LEU A 123 -16.15 -11.30 -9.50
N LYS A 124 -17.20 -10.60 -9.96
CA LYS A 124 -17.70 -10.70 -11.34
C LYS A 124 -16.62 -10.35 -12.37
N VAL A 125 -15.78 -9.36 -12.06
CA VAL A 125 -14.66 -8.94 -12.91
C VAL A 125 -13.49 -9.91 -12.77
N LYS A 126 -13.12 -10.31 -11.55
CA LYS A 126 -11.93 -11.12 -11.27
C LYS A 126 -12.29 -12.57 -10.93
N LYS A 127 -12.94 -13.26 -11.88
CA LYS A 127 -13.39 -14.66 -11.75
C LYS A 127 -12.29 -15.65 -11.34
N SER A 128 -11.02 -15.35 -11.64
CA SER A 128 -9.88 -16.17 -11.22
C SER A 128 -9.70 -16.23 -9.70
N LEU A 129 -10.22 -15.26 -8.94
CA LEU A 129 -10.25 -15.29 -7.48
C LEU A 129 -11.39 -16.15 -6.93
N MET A 130 -12.49 -16.32 -7.68
CA MET A 130 -13.65 -17.10 -7.23
C MET A 130 -13.33 -18.58 -7.00
N ALA A 131 -12.41 -19.16 -7.79
CA ALA A 131 -12.03 -20.56 -7.67
C ALA A 131 -11.09 -20.85 -6.48
N ALA A 132 -10.54 -19.80 -5.85
CA ALA A 132 -9.50 -19.94 -4.83
C ALA A 132 -9.94 -19.58 -3.40
N ARG A 133 -11.12 -18.96 -3.20
CA ARG A 133 -11.42 -18.25 -1.95
C ARG A 133 -12.93 -18.21 -1.58
N PRO A 134 -13.42 -19.00 -0.60
CA PRO A 134 -14.83 -18.96 -0.18
C PRO A 134 -15.18 -17.84 0.82
N GLU A 135 -14.25 -17.35 1.65
CA GLU A 135 -14.59 -16.46 2.78
C GLU A 135 -14.15 -14.99 2.59
N ASN A 136 -13.06 -14.71 1.85
CA ASN A 136 -12.61 -13.37 1.36
C ASN A 136 -12.69 -12.16 2.33
N GLU A 137 -12.65 -12.40 3.64
CA GLU A 137 -12.67 -11.34 4.66
C GLU A 137 -11.43 -10.43 4.60
N ASP A 138 -10.42 -10.84 3.84
CA ASP A 138 -9.13 -10.17 3.72
C ASP A 138 -9.07 -9.12 2.60
N LEU A 139 -10.22 -8.82 1.96
CA LEU A 139 -10.32 -7.99 0.76
C LEU A 139 -11.43 -6.94 0.85
N ILE A 140 -11.15 -5.76 0.30
CA ILE A 140 -12.10 -4.66 0.11
C ILE A 140 -12.33 -4.42 -1.38
N CYS A 141 -13.58 -4.27 -1.79
CA CYS A 141 -13.96 -3.92 -3.16
C CYS A 141 -14.26 -2.42 -3.28
N VAL A 142 -13.59 -1.72 -4.21
CA VAL A 142 -13.85 -0.30 -4.48
C VAL A 142 -13.95 -0.01 -5.97
N LYS A 143 -14.64 1.06 -6.31
CA LYS A 143 -14.76 1.55 -7.68
C LYS A 143 -14.44 3.03 -7.75
N SER A 144 -13.70 3.46 -8.78
CA SER A 144 -13.47 4.88 -9.00
C SER A 144 -14.75 5.59 -9.42
N THR A 145 -14.98 6.78 -8.86
CA THR A 145 -16.06 7.68 -9.26
C THR A 145 -15.57 8.76 -10.23
N GLU A 146 -14.27 8.76 -10.54
CA GLU A 146 -13.65 9.69 -11.48
C GLU A 146 -13.98 9.33 -12.93
N LYS A 147 -14.01 10.35 -13.80
CA LYS A 147 -14.21 10.17 -15.25
C LYS A 147 -12.90 10.24 -16.03
N GLN A 148 -11.88 10.86 -15.44
CA GLN A 148 -10.58 11.04 -16.08
C GLN A 148 -9.72 9.79 -15.94
N MET A 149 -8.73 9.64 -16.82
CA MET A 149 -7.81 8.52 -16.76
C MET A 149 -6.84 8.72 -15.60
N CYS A 150 -6.89 7.81 -14.63
CA CYS A 150 -5.86 7.66 -13.61
C CYS A 150 -5.50 6.21 -13.38
N THR A 151 -4.29 6.00 -12.85
CA THR A 151 -3.81 4.69 -12.42
C THR A 151 -3.38 4.72 -10.97
N THR A 152 -3.68 3.67 -10.22
CA THR A 152 -3.10 3.45 -8.87
C THR A 152 -1.94 2.46 -8.97
N ASP A 153 -0.89 2.69 -8.20
CA ASP A 153 0.21 1.75 -8.08
C ASP A 153 -0.16 0.59 -7.14
N PHE A 154 0.36 -0.60 -7.40
CA PHE A 154 0.26 -1.71 -6.45
C PHE A 154 0.90 -1.31 -5.12
N GLY A 155 0.26 -1.65 -4.01
CA GLY A 155 0.68 -1.19 -2.69
C GLY A 155 0.18 0.22 -2.33
N GLY A 156 -0.51 0.92 -3.23
CA GLY A 156 -1.09 2.24 -2.96
C GLY A 156 -2.17 2.19 -1.86
N PRO A 157 -2.33 3.25 -1.07
CA PRO A 157 -3.27 3.27 0.05
C PRO A 157 -4.71 3.51 -0.39
N LEU A 158 -5.66 2.98 0.37
CA LEU A 158 -7.08 3.35 0.36
C LEU A 158 -7.41 3.95 1.73
N PHE A 159 -7.91 5.18 1.71
CA PHE A 159 -8.35 5.91 2.88
C PHE A 159 -9.88 6.01 2.88
N CYS A 160 -10.51 5.66 3.99
CA CYS A 160 -11.94 5.89 4.23
C CYS A 160 -12.06 6.59 5.59
N ASP A 161 -12.88 7.64 5.68
CA ASP A 161 -13.00 8.47 6.89
C ASP A 161 -11.66 8.97 7.47
N GLY A 162 -10.70 9.26 6.58
CA GLY A 162 -9.36 9.72 6.96
C GLY A 162 -8.42 8.65 7.54
N GLN A 163 -8.84 7.39 7.58
CA GLN A 163 -8.07 6.25 8.11
C GLN A 163 -7.65 5.30 6.99
N LEU A 164 -6.53 4.60 7.16
CA LEU A 164 -6.04 3.59 6.20
C LEU A 164 -6.85 2.30 6.33
N TYR A 165 -7.57 1.96 5.27
CA TYR A 165 -8.39 0.75 5.19
C TYR A 165 -7.90 -0.28 4.20
N GLY A 166 -7.16 0.13 3.17
CA GLY A 166 -6.77 -0.81 2.14
C GLY A 166 -5.41 -0.58 1.53
N ILE A 167 -4.86 -1.64 0.95
CA ILE A 167 -3.63 -1.64 0.16
C ILE A 167 -3.91 -2.22 -1.22
N ALA A 168 -3.59 -1.49 -2.28
CA ALA A 168 -3.99 -1.84 -3.65
C ALA A 168 -3.35 -3.15 -4.13
N LEU A 169 -4.18 -4.13 -4.49
CA LEU A 169 -3.77 -5.41 -5.11
C LEU A 169 -3.73 -5.36 -6.64
N GLY A 170 -4.08 -4.22 -7.18
CA GLY A 170 -4.35 -3.98 -8.57
C GLY A 170 -4.11 -2.53 -8.88
N SER A 171 -3.90 -2.23 -10.16
CA SER A 171 -4.03 -0.87 -10.62
C SER A 171 -5.50 -0.57 -10.88
N ILE A 172 -6.04 0.44 -10.22
CA ILE A 172 -7.27 1.08 -10.71
C ILE A 172 -6.98 1.64 -12.10
N ASN A 173 -7.92 1.47 -13.02
CA ASN A 173 -8.02 2.31 -14.20
C ASN A 173 -9.29 3.14 -14.02
N CYS A 174 -9.15 4.42 -13.71
CA CYS A 174 -10.30 5.25 -13.34
C CYS A 174 -11.28 5.48 -14.49
N SER A 175 -10.84 5.32 -15.74
CA SER A 175 -11.74 5.34 -16.90
C SER A 175 -12.42 3.99 -17.15
N SER A 176 -12.09 2.95 -16.38
CA SER A 176 -12.78 1.65 -16.43
C SER A 176 -14.01 1.66 -15.54
N PRO A 177 -15.13 1.06 -15.96
CA PRO A 177 -16.28 0.85 -15.08
C PRO A 177 -16.04 -0.26 -14.04
N ASP A 178 -14.92 -0.99 -14.14
CA ASP A 178 -14.65 -2.17 -13.32
C ASP A 178 -14.14 -1.79 -11.93
N PRO A 179 -14.72 -2.35 -10.86
CA PRO A 179 -14.18 -2.21 -9.51
C PRO A 179 -12.90 -3.06 -9.34
N VAL A 180 -12.14 -2.76 -8.29
CA VAL A 180 -10.89 -3.46 -7.97
C VAL A 180 -10.84 -3.86 -6.50
N PHE A 181 -10.06 -4.90 -6.22
CA PHE A 181 -9.76 -5.33 -4.86
C PHE A 181 -8.55 -4.60 -4.27
N PHE A 182 -8.67 -4.27 -2.99
CA PHE A 182 -7.59 -3.91 -2.06
C PHE A 182 -7.51 -4.99 -0.98
N SER A 183 -6.33 -5.19 -0.39
CA SER A 183 -6.21 -5.95 0.86
C SER A 183 -6.85 -5.15 1.99
N ASP A 184 -7.70 -5.77 2.80
CA ASP A 184 -8.34 -5.12 3.96
C ASP A 184 -7.34 -4.96 5.11
N VAL A 185 -6.88 -3.74 5.38
CA VAL A 185 -5.94 -3.46 6.48
C VAL A 185 -6.58 -3.73 7.84
N SER A 186 -7.89 -3.48 7.98
CA SER A 186 -8.60 -3.66 9.24
C SER A 186 -8.63 -5.12 9.68
N PHE A 187 -8.74 -6.05 8.71
CA PHE A 187 -8.61 -7.49 8.93
C PHE A 187 -7.24 -7.87 9.52
N TYR A 188 -6.17 -7.18 9.13
CA TYR A 188 -4.81 -7.46 9.60
C TYR A 188 -4.38 -6.64 10.83
N ASN A 189 -5.25 -5.82 11.43
CA ASN A 189 -4.87 -4.91 12.53
C ASN A 189 -4.14 -5.60 13.68
N SER A 190 -4.58 -6.79 14.09
CA SER A 190 -3.94 -7.58 15.15
C SER A 190 -2.50 -7.96 14.78
N TRP A 191 -2.27 -8.39 13.53
CA TRP A 191 -0.95 -8.75 13.03
C TRP A 191 -0.07 -7.50 12.88
N VAL A 192 -0.59 -6.44 12.27
CA VAL A 192 0.13 -5.17 12.08
C VAL A 192 0.57 -4.59 13.43
N THR A 193 -0.34 -4.52 14.40
CA THR A 193 -0.06 -3.98 15.74
C THR A 193 1.01 -4.80 16.46
N LYS A 194 0.95 -6.13 16.36
CA LYS A 194 1.97 -7.02 16.94
C LYS A 194 3.35 -6.76 16.35
N ILE A 195 3.47 -6.66 15.03
CA ILE A 195 4.75 -6.38 14.37
C ILE A 195 5.28 -4.99 14.76
N ILE A 196 4.40 -3.99 14.85
CA ILE A 196 4.77 -2.64 15.30
C ILE A 196 5.28 -2.69 16.76
N SER A 197 4.58 -3.37 17.68
CA SER A 197 4.98 -3.42 19.09
C SER A 197 6.31 -4.14 19.29
N GLU A 198 6.52 -5.28 18.62
CA GLU A 198 7.79 -6.01 18.66
C GLU A 198 8.95 -5.17 18.12
N ALA A 199 8.71 -4.35 17.10
CA ALA A 199 9.73 -3.45 16.55
C ALA A 199 10.14 -2.34 17.54
N VAL A 200 9.22 -1.88 18.39
CA VAL A 200 9.46 -0.86 19.42
C VAL A 200 10.21 -1.45 20.62
N ASP A 201 9.79 -2.61 21.13
CA ASP A 201 10.33 -3.24 22.34
C ASP A 201 11.82 -3.62 22.23
N HIS A 202 12.31 -3.89 21.02
CA HIS A 202 13.71 -4.27 20.79
C HIS A 202 14.70 -3.08 20.74
N THR A 203 14.28 -1.84 21.04
CA THR A 203 15.13 -0.63 20.90
C THR A 203 15.58 0.09 22.19
N ARG A 204 15.73 -0.64 23.31
CA ARG A 204 16.37 -0.26 24.62
C ARG A 204 15.44 0.40 25.68
N PRO A 205 15.79 0.24 26.98
CA PRO A 205 14.85 0.49 28.08
C PRO A 205 14.59 1.98 28.28
N PHE A 206 13.37 2.28 28.74
CA PHE A 206 12.88 3.57 29.23
C PHE A 206 13.99 4.43 29.86
N ILE A 207 14.58 5.32 29.06
CA ILE A 207 15.10 6.58 29.58
C ILE A 207 14.08 7.63 29.17
N ALA A 208 13.42 8.17 30.19
CA ALA A 208 12.32 9.11 30.09
C ALA A 208 12.81 10.45 29.52
N ASP A 209 12.96 10.54 28.20
CA ASP A 209 12.92 11.83 27.51
C ASP A 209 11.57 11.97 26.82
N ARG A 210 10.77 12.86 27.39
CA ARG A 210 9.33 13.05 27.15
C ARG A 210 8.99 13.67 25.77
N PHE A 211 9.92 13.63 24.81
CA PHE A 211 9.79 14.26 23.49
C PHE A 211 10.29 13.41 22.32
N SER A 212 10.60 12.13 22.50
CA SER A 212 11.03 11.27 21.39
C SER A 212 10.17 10.02 21.26
N LEU A 213 8.98 10.21 20.69
CA LEU A 213 8.24 9.10 20.09
C LEU A 213 8.99 8.71 18.80
N PHE A 214 9.96 7.81 18.93
CA PHE A 214 10.72 7.28 17.79
C PHE A 214 9.82 6.39 16.94
N SER A 215 9.09 6.97 15.99
CA SER A 215 8.23 6.22 15.09
C SER A 215 9.07 5.58 13.97
N PHE A 216 9.17 4.25 14.00
CA PHE A 216 9.46 3.49 12.80
C PHE A 216 8.35 3.76 11.78
N ILE A 217 8.70 4.31 10.61
CA ILE A 217 7.74 4.37 9.51
C ILE A 217 7.64 2.96 8.96
N ILE A 218 6.54 2.30 9.31
CA ILE A 218 6.15 1.03 8.74
C ILE A 218 5.28 1.32 7.53
N LEU A 219 5.81 1.01 6.35
CA LEU A 219 5.06 1.09 5.11
C LEU A 219 4.40 -0.25 4.87
N MET A 220 3.11 -0.21 4.53
CA MET A 220 2.39 -1.36 4.04
C MET A 220 2.52 -1.44 2.52
N LEU A 221 2.72 -2.64 1.99
CA LEU A 221 2.86 -2.86 0.56
C LEU A 221 2.19 -4.19 0.16
N SER A 222 1.74 -4.28 -1.10
CA SER A 222 1.30 -5.53 -1.73
C SER A 222 2.46 -6.24 -2.42
N ILE A 223 2.47 -7.56 -2.33
CA ILE A 223 3.47 -8.50 -2.82
C ILE A 223 2.99 -9.08 -4.16
N VAL A 224 3.40 -8.45 -5.27
CA VAL A 224 3.09 -8.87 -6.65
C VAL A 224 4.30 -9.50 -7.34
#